data_AF-A0A7V8ASX2-F1
#
_entry.id   AF-A0A7V8ASX2-F1
#
_cell.length_a   1.000
_cell.length_b   1.000
_cell.length_c   1.000
_cell.angle_alpha   90.00
_cell.angle_beta   90.00
_cell.angle_gamma   90.00
#
_symmetry.space_group_name_H-M   'P 1'
#
loop_
_entity.id
_entity.type
_entity.pdbx_description
1 polymer ?
#
loop_
_entity_poly.entity_id
_entity_poly.type
_entity_poly.pdbx_seq_one_letter_code
_entity_poly.pdbx_strand_id
1 'polypeptide(L)' 'MRTDLVLDALEQALWSRRDTEGLVHHSDRGSQYLSIRYSERLAAAGVAP' A
#
# COMPACT_ATOMS: atom_id res chain seq x y z
N MET A 1 0.04 15.18 6.70
CA MET A 1 0.50 13.81 7.00
C MET A 1 1.46 13.38 5.89
N ARG A 2 2.53 12.64 6.19
CA ARG A 2 3.62 12.36 5.24
C ARG A 2 3.43 10.99 4.60
N THR A 3 3.57 10.88 3.28
CA THR A 3 3.47 9.62 2.52
C THR A 3 4.37 8.51 3.08
N ASP A 4 5.54 8.86 3.60
CA ASP A 4 6.47 7.89 4.18
C ASP A 4 5.85 7.08 5.34
N LEU A 5 4.99 7.69 6.16
CA LEU A 5 4.34 6.99 7.27
C LEU A 5 3.37 5.91 6.77
N VAL A 6 2.57 6.21 5.73
CA VAL A 6 1.63 5.22 5.18
C VAL A 6 2.36 4.15 4.38
N LEU A 7 3.47 4.50 3.72
CA LEU A 7 4.35 3.52 3.08
C LEU A 7 4.96 2.56 4.09
N ASP A 8 5.47 3.05 5.22
CA ASP A 8 6.02 2.18 6.27
C ASP A 8 4.95 1.21 6.82
N ALA A 9 3.72 1.70 6.99
CA ALA A 9 2.59 0.85 7.40
C ALA A 9 2.25 -0.22 6.34
N LEU A 10 2.28 0.15 5.05
CA LEU A 10 2.09 -0.80 3.94
C LEU A 10 3.19 -1.87 3.93
N GLU A 11 4.46 -1.48 4.09
CA GLU A 11 5.58 -2.43 4.14
C GLU A 11 5.44 -3.41 5.30
N GLN A 12 5.09 -2.92 6.49
CA GLN A 12 4.86 -3.79 7.65
C GLN A 12 3.71 -4.76 7.41
N ALA A 13 2.62 -4.30 6.82
CA ALA A 13 1.47 -5.15 6.49
C ALA A 13 1.85 -6.25 5.48
N LEU A 14 2.59 -5.89 4.43
CA LEU A 14 3.06 -6.85 3.42
C LEU A 14 4.04 -7.86 4.02
N TRP A 15 4.98 -7.40 4.85
CA TRP A 15 5.95 -8.27 5.54
C TRP A 15 5.27 -9.29 6.47
N SER A 16 4.18 -8.89 7.13
CA SER A 16 3.46 -9.77 8.06
C SER A 16 2.65 -10.87 7.37
N ARG A 17 2.43 -10.77 6.04
CA ARG A 17 1.58 -11.70 5.28
C ARG A 17 2.41 -12.82 4.67
N ARG A 18 1.81 -14.02 4.58
CA ARG A 18 2.40 -15.18 3.88
C ARG A 18 2.19 -15.13 2.37
N ASP A 19 1.11 -14.48 1.92
CA ASP A 19 0.72 -14.38 0.52
C ASP A 19 -0.05 -13.06 0.29
N THR A 20 0.07 -12.53 -0.92
CA THR A 20 -0.58 -11.29 -1.39
C THR A 20 -1.54 -11.52 -2.57
N GLU A 21 -1.68 -12.76 -3.05
CA GLU A 21 -2.59 -13.08 -4.14
C GLU A 21 -4.06 -12.73 -3.80
N GLY A 22 -4.73 -12.04 -4.71
CA GLY A 22 -6.15 -11.68 -4.57
C GLY A 22 -6.47 -10.59 -3.55
N LEU A 23 -5.48 -9.87 -3.02
CA LEU A 23 -5.73 -8.79 -2.05
C LEU A 23 -6.21 -7.49 -2.69
N VAL A 24 -7.08 -6.80 -1.96
CA VAL A 24 -7.57 -5.44 -2.27
C VAL A 24 -7.23 -4.52 -1.10
N HIS A 25 -6.65 -3.36 -1.41
CA HIS A 25 -6.20 -2.36 -0.45
C HIS A 25 -7.22 -1.22 -0.33
N HIS A 26 -8.06 -1.27 0.70
CA HIS A 26 -8.99 -0.17 0.97
C HIS A 26 -8.29 0.98 1.71
N SER A 27 -8.33 2.18 1.13
CA SER A 27 -7.84 3.42 1.73
C SER A 27 -8.85 4.56 1.57
N ASP A 28 -8.65 5.63 2.35
CA ASP A 28 -9.35 6.89 2.10
C ASP A 28 -8.79 7.60 0.86
N ARG A 29 -9.45 8.67 0.41
CA ARG A 29 -9.07 9.42 -0.79
C ARG A 29 -7.97 10.47 -0.54
N GLY A 30 -7.18 10.31 0.52
CA GLY A 30 -6.10 11.21 0.91
C GLY A 30 -4.92 11.19 -0.06
N SER A 31 -4.25 12.33 -0.20
CA SER A 31 -3.12 12.49 -1.13
C SER A 31 -1.94 11.56 -0.83
N GLN A 32 -1.79 11.11 0.41
CA GLN A 32 -0.79 10.13 0.81
C GLN A 32 -1.01 8.76 0.15
N TYR A 33 -2.27 8.32 -0.01
CA TYR A 33 -2.65 7.05 -0.64
C TYR A 33 -2.73 7.17 -2.16
N LEU A 34 -2.97 8.38 -2.68
CA LEU A 34 -2.94 8.68 -4.13
C LEU A 34 -1.54 9.00 -4.65
N SER A 35 -0.53 9.03 -3.78
CA SER A 35 0.83 9.34 -4.19
C SER A 35 1.39 8.26 -5.12
N ILE A 36 2.17 8.67 -6.12
CA ILE A 36 2.75 7.77 -7.13
C ILE A 36 3.49 6.61 -6.46
N ARG A 37 4.39 6.92 -5.53
CA ARG A 37 5.20 5.93 -4.82
C ARG A 37 4.36 4.89 -4.06
N TYR A 38 3.22 5.31 -3.49
CA TYR A 38 2.33 4.40 -2.76
C TYR A 38 1.60 3.46 -3.72
N SER A 39 1.02 4.00 -4.78
CA SER A 39 0.32 3.22 -5.81
C SER A 39 1.24 2.25 -6.55
N GLU A 40 2.47 2.68 -6.88
CA GLU A 40 3.48 1.80 -7.49
C GLU A 40 3.87 0.65 -6.55
N ARG A 41 3.97 0.91 -5.25
CA ARG A 41 4.32 -0.12 -4.27
C ARG A 41 3.22 -1.18 -4.11
N LEU A 42 1.95 -0.77 -4.15
CA LEU A 42 0.79 -1.69 -4.18
C LEU A 42 0.84 -2.59 -5.43
N ALA A 43 1.06 -1.98 -6.61
CA ALA A 43 1.16 -2.72 -7.86
C ALA A 43 2.34 -3.73 -7.83
N ALA A 44 3.49 -3.33 -7.30
CA ALA A 44 4.65 -4.21 -7.14
C ALA A 44 4.39 -5.38 -6.16
N ALA A 45 3.46 -5.21 -5.21
CA ALA A 45 3.03 -6.26 -4.29
C ALA A 45 1.98 -7.22 -4.89
N GLY A 46 1.46 -6.92 -6.09
CA GLY A 46 0.32 -7.62 -6.67
C GLY A 46 -1.01 -7.30 -5.97
N VAL A 47 -1.09 -6.19 -5.23
CA VAL A 47 -2.28 -5.79 -4.48
C VAL A 47 -3.07 -4.77 -5.27
N ALA A 48 -4.36 -5.04 -5.49
CA ALA A 48 -5.25 -4.09 -6.13
C ALA A 48 -5.58 -2.93 -5.16
N PRO A 49 -5.69 -1.68 -5.62
CA PRO A 49 -6.16 -0.56 -4.81
C PRO A 49 -7.69 -0.60 -4.56
#